data_AF-A0A4R2TID6-F1
#
_entry.id   AF-A0A4R2TID6-F1
#
_cell.length_a   1.000
_cell.length_b   1.000
_cell.length_c   1.000
_cell.angle_alpha   90.00
_cell.angle_beta   90.00
_cell.angle_gamma   90.00
#
_symmetry.space_group_name_H-M   'P 1'
#
loop_
_entity.id
_entity.type
_entity.pdbx_description
1 polymer ?
#
loop_
_entity_poly.entity_id
_entity_poly.type
_entity_poly.pdbx_seq_one_letter_code
_entity_poly.pdbx_strand_id
1 'polypeptide(L)'
;MVTKRLAFAIIILFGLFFTLMPETYGELFKSVPTTNVPETDNEIENPEPIDIIDEENIITEEEEINENEEIEVQPVPVVDSRKKVFLTFDDGPTRLTPKVLDILREHDVKATFFTLGIMMEKHPEILQNTYNEGHMVIPHSHTHNFAIYSTFDTFYEDFYMVESVYKNILGFDAPPYFRFPGGSSNHSSFKYGGRQFMPLLTEDIKEKGYYYIDWNVSAGDTTPDYTNGAKMLDNIFKDVKKNDFAVILMHDLEKNTKLLEILPEVIERLKEQGYTFRTFRDITQDELDTMVKLRLANKPIVR
;
A
#
# COMPACT_ATOMS: atom_id res chain seq x y z
N MET A 1 -42.16 48.84 -14.13
CA MET A 1 -42.02 47.64 -14.97
C MET A 1 -40.81 46.87 -14.47
N VAL A 2 -41.05 45.70 -13.88
CA VAL A 2 -40.08 44.88 -13.15
C VAL A 2 -39.29 44.04 -14.15
N THR A 3 -37.97 44.23 -14.26
CA THR A 3 -37.08 43.32 -14.99
C THR A 3 -36.41 42.37 -14.01
N LYS A 4 -36.67 41.08 -14.24
CA LYS A 4 -36.32 39.94 -13.39
C LYS A 4 -34.83 39.60 -13.49
N ARG A 5 -34.27 39.22 -12.34
CA ARG A 5 -32.98 38.53 -12.18
C ARG A 5 -33.04 37.17 -12.88
N LEU A 6 -31.98 36.79 -13.60
CA LEU A 6 -31.77 35.43 -14.09
C LEU A 6 -30.51 34.88 -13.43
N ALA A 7 -30.70 33.94 -12.51
CA ALA A 7 -29.64 33.13 -11.93
C ALA A 7 -29.28 32.01 -12.92
N PHE A 8 -28.00 31.82 -13.20
CA PHE A 8 -27.50 30.65 -13.93
C PHE A 8 -27.38 29.48 -12.95
N ALA A 9 -28.17 28.44 -13.17
CA ALA A 9 -27.97 27.12 -12.57
C ALA A 9 -26.96 26.35 -13.42
N ILE A 10 -25.83 25.95 -12.84
CA ILE A 10 -24.89 25.00 -13.44
C ILE A 10 -25.44 23.61 -13.14
N ILE A 11 -25.98 22.95 -14.16
CA ILE A 11 -26.38 21.54 -14.10
C ILE A 11 -25.13 20.71 -14.43
N ILE A 12 -24.66 19.95 -13.45
CA ILE A 12 -23.64 18.91 -13.60
C ILE A 12 -24.28 17.74 -14.36
N LEU A 13 -23.78 17.45 -15.56
CA LEU A 13 -24.14 16.27 -16.34
C LEU A 13 -22.97 15.28 -16.26
N PHE A 14 -23.02 14.43 -15.23
CA PHE A 14 -22.29 13.17 -15.20
C PHE A 14 -23.12 12.15 -15.97
N GLY A 15 -22.62 11.64 -17.10
CA GLY A 15 -23.34 10.66 -17.88
C GLY A 15 -22.53 10.10 -19.04
N LEU A 16 -22.14 8.84 -18.88
CA LEU A 16 -21.91 7.84 -19.94
C LEU A 16 -20.78 8.12 -20.94
N PHE A 17 -19.57 7.69 -20.57
CA PHE A 17 -18.56 7.26 -21.53
C PHE A 17 -18.04 5.88 -21.12
N PHE A 18 -18.89 4.86 -21.33
CA PHE A 18 -18.54 3.46 -21.12
C PHE A 18 -19.09 2.65 -22.30
N THR A 19 -18.45 2.76 -23.45
CA THR A 19 -18.58 1.76 -24.54
C THR A 19 -17.40 1.89 -25.50
N LEU A 20 -16.84 0.73 -25.87
CA LEU A 20 -15.91 0.42 -26.97
C LEU A 20 -14.44 0.16 -26.56
N MET A 21 -14.22 -0.95 -25.85
CA MET A 21 -13.00 -1.77 -26.00
C MET A 21 -13.35 -2.94 -26.95
N PRO A 22 -12.51 -3.29 -27.95
CA PRO A 22 -12.80 -4.36 -28.90
C PRO A 22 -12.67 -5.77 -28.29
N GLU A 23 -13.58 -6.68 -28.68
CA GLU A 23 -13.80 -8.05 -28.19
C GLU A 23 -12.68 -9.09 -28.49
N THR A 24 -11.45 -8.69 -28.81
CA THR A 24 -10.44 -9.63 -29.35
C THR A 24 -9.53 -10.32 -28.35
N TYR A 25 -9.79 -10.22 -27.03
CA TYR A 25 -8.99 -10.91 -26.01
C TYR A 25 -9.61 -12.22 -25.48
N GLY A 26 -10.81 -12.60 -25.96
CA GLY A 26 -11.57 -13.75 -25.45
C GLY A 26 -11.15 -15.14 -25.96
N GLU A 27 -10.23 -15.25 -26.93
CA GLU A 27 -9.94 -16.54 -27.57
C GLU A 27 -8.59 -17.19 -27.20
N LEU A 28 -7.77 -16.59 -26.34
CA LEU A 28 -6.48 -17.18 -25.92
C LEU A 28 -6.54 -18.00 -24.61
N PHE A 29 -7.74 -18.33 -24.12
CA PHE A 29 -7.89 -19.10 -22.88
C PHE A 29 -8.91 -20.23 -23.03
N LYS A 30 -8.53 -21.27 -23.78
CA LYS A 30 -9.17 -22.58 -23.75
C LYS A 30 -8.11 -23.67 -23.69
N SER A 31 -7.59 -23.94 -22.49
CA SER A 31 -7.26 -25.30 -21.99
C SER A 31 -6.36 -25.25 -20.76
N VAL A 32 -6.92 -25.44 -19.57
CA VAL A 32 -6.19 -26.05 -18.44
C VAL A 32 -7.12 -27.12 -17.83
N PRO A 33 -6.67 -28.37 -17.63
CA PRO A 33 -7.53 -29.45 -17.13
C PRO A 33 -7.72 -29.35 -15.61
N THR A 34 -8.94 -29.58 -15.14
CA THR A 34 -9.29 -29.74 -13.72
C THR A 34 -8.90 -31.14 -13.23
N THR A 35 -8.13 -31.24 -12.16
CA THR A 35 -7.91 -32.50 -11.42
C THR A 35 -8.70 -32.54 -10.13
N ASN A 36 -9.35 -33.68 -9.90
CA ASN A 36 -10.31 -34.00 -8.83
C ASN A 36 -9.71 -33.94 -7.41
N VAL A 37 -10.52 -33.48 -6.46
CA VAL A 37 -10.32 -33.65 -5.00
C VAL A 37 -11.41 -34.61 -4.48
N PRO A 38 -11.08 -35.64 -3.66
CA PRO A 38 -12.09 -36.54 -3.10
C PRO A 38 -12.72 -35.97 -1.83
N GLU A 39 -14.04 -36.18 -1.68
CA GLU A 39 -14.83 -35.91 -0.47
C GLU A 39 -14.53 -36.95 0.62
N THR A 40 -14.50 -36.52 1.88
CA THR A 40 -14.58 -37.42 3.04
C THR A 40 -15.59 -36.89 4.04
N ASP A 41 -16.62 -37.69 4.27
CA ASP A 41 -17.63 -37.55 5.31
C ASP A 41 -17.03 -37.78 6.71
N ASN A 42 -17.47 -37.01 7.71
CA ASN A 42 -17.36 -37.40 9.12
C ASN A 42 -18.60 -36.93 9.88
N GLU A 43 -19.33 -37.92 10.41
CA GLU A 43 -20.48 -37.80 11.30
C GLU A 43 -20.05 -37.27 12.68
N ILE A 44 -20.90 -36.44 13.29
CA ILE A 44 -20.76 -35.97 14.67
C ILE A 44 -21.71 -36.79 15.55
N GLU A 45 -21.15 -37.61 16.46
CA GLU A 45 -21.90 -38.26 17.54
C GLU A 45 -22.11 -37.31 18.74
N ASN A 46 -23.34 -37.28 19.26
CA ASN A 46 -23.72 -36.58 20.50
C ASN A 46 -23.38 -37.42 21.75
N PRO A 47 -22.88 -36.83 22.85
CA PRO A 47 -22.87 -37.52 24.14
C PRO A 47 -24.11 -37.21 25.01
N GLU A 48 -24.56 -38.25 25.73
CA GLU A 48 -25.68 -38.31 26.68
C GLU A 48 -25.36 -37.78 28.10
N PRO A 49 -26.37 -37.56 28.99
CA PRO A 49 -26.30 -36.64 30.13
C PRO A 49 -25.72 -37.26 31.42
N ILE A 50 -25.14 -36.42 32.28
CA ILE A 50 -24.54 -36.82 33.57
C ILE A 50 -25.45 -36.42 34.74
N ASP A 51 -25.63 -37.38 35.65
CA ASP A 51 -26.45 -37.34 36.87
C ASP A 51 -25.96 -36.36 37.95
N ILE A 52 -26.93 -35.83 38.70
CA ILE A 52 -26.84 -34.91 39.83
C ILE A 52 -26.43 -35.69 41.10
N ILE A 53 -25.50 -35.17 41.90
CA ILE A 53 -25.29 -35.59 43.30
C ILE A 53 -25.17 -34.37 44.23
N ASP A 54 -25.91 -34.51 45.33
CA ASP A 54 -26.30 -33.66 46.46
C ASP A 54 -25.33 -32.61 47.06
N GLU A 55 -25.97 -31.51 47.49
CA GLU A 55 -25.50 -30.47 48.41
C GLU A 55 -25.34 -31.00 49.85
N GLU A 56 -24.24 -30.67 50.53
CA GLU A 56 -24.28 -30.17 51.93
C GLU A 56 -22.90 -29.68 52.42
N ASN A 57 -22.91 -28.45 52.96
CA ASN A 57 -22.00 -27.81 53.91
C ASN A 57 -20.68 -27.16 53.42
N ILE A 58 -20.65 -25.80 53.30
CA ILE A 58 -20.16 -24.78 54.30
C ILE A 58 -18.70 -24.34 53.95
N ILE A 59 -18.27 -23.07 53.80
CA ILE A 59 -18.76 -21.72 54.11
C ILE A 59 -17.90 -20.69 53.33
N THR A 60 -18.58 -19.67 52.79
CA THR A 60 -18.26 -18.24 52.54
C THR A 60 -16.87 -17.77 52.12
N GLU A 61 -16.82 -17.14 50.93
CA GLU A 61 -16.34 -15.76 50.75
C GLU A 61 -17.09 -15.17 49.54
N GLU A 62 -18.00 -14.23 49.81
CA GLU A 62 -18.70 -13.46 48.78
C GLU A 62 -17.80 -12.29 48.35
N GLU A 63 -17.25 -12.35 47.13
CA GLU A 63 -16.88 -11.13 46.40
C GLU A 63 -17.96 -10.88 45.34
N GLU A 64 -18.78 -9.84 45.56
CA GLU A 64 -19.73 -9.32 44.58
C GLU A 64 -18.96 -8.87 43.33
N ILE A 65 -19.03 -9.66 42.27
CA ILE A 65 -18.62 -9.22 40.94
C ILE A 65 -19.74 -8.33 40.41
N ASN A 66 -19.53 -7.02 40.44
CA ASN A 66 -20.43 -6.04 39.86
C ASN A 66 -20.40 -6.17 38.32
N GLU A 67 -21.38 -6.84 37.72
CA GLU A 67 -21.52 -7.04 36.27
C GLU A 67 -21.87 -5.76 35.47
N ASN A 68 -21.70 -4.56 36.05
CA ASN A 68 -22.04 -3.29 35.40
C ASN A 68 -20.88 -2.28 35.30
N GLU A 69 -19.62 -2.71 35.33
CA GLU A 69 -18.53 -1.84 34.84
C GLU A 69 -18.43 -1.95 33.33
N GLU A 70 -19.10 -1.03 32.62
CA GLU A 70 -18.67 -0.63 31.28
C GLU A 70 -17.19 -0.24 31.38
N ILE A 71 -16.31 -1.10 30.83
CA ILE A 71 -14.93 -0.71 30.57
C ILE A 71 -15.00 0.38 29.52
N GLU A 72 -14.98 1.64 29.98
CA GLU A 72 -14.80 2.80 29.13
C GLU A 72 -13.40 2.70 28.54
N VAL A 73 -13.28 2.02 27.40
CA VAL A 73 -12.08 2.06 26.57
C VAL A 73 -11.98 3.49 26.08
N GLN A 74 -11.27 4.32 26.85
CA GLN A 74 -11.01 5.68 26.44
C GLN A 74 -10.30 5.61 25.09
N PRO A 75 -10.84 6.24 24.03
CA PRO A 75 -10.13 6.31 22.77
C PRO A 75 -8.80 6.98 23.06
N VAL A 76 -7.69 6.27 22.81
CA VAL A 76 -6.36 6.89 22.79
C VAL A 76 -6.50 8.06 21.83
N PRO A 77 -6.33 9.31 22.30
CA PRO A 77 -6.49 10.44 21.41
C PRO A 77 -5.47 10.26 20.30
N VAL A 78 -5.94 10.09 19.07
CA VAL A 78 -5.10 10.26 17.89
C VAL A 78 -4.72 11.72 17.92
N VAL A 79 -3.63 12.02 18.64
CA VAL A 79 -3.01 13.33 18.59
C VAL A 79 -2.63 13.48 17.13
N ASP A 80 -3.29 14.42 16.45
CA ASP A 80 -2.92 14.78 15.09
C ASP A 80 -1.52 15.39 15.14
N SER A 81 -0.50 14.53 15.16
CA SER A 81 0.89 14.93 15.20
C SER A 81 1.17 15.68 13.92
N ARG A 82 1.80 16.85 14.06
CA ARG A 82 2.36 17.58 12.92
C ARG A 82 3.38 16.74 12.15
N LYS A 83 3.96 15.71 12.78
CA LYS A 83 4.92 14.81 12.16
C LYS A 83 4.25 13.53 11.67
N LYS A 84 4.31 13.28 10.36
CA LYS A 84 3.75 12.10 9.70
C LYS A 84 4.85 11.34 8.96
N VAL A 85 4.82 10.02 9.03
CA VAL A 85 5.74 9.15 8.29
C VAL A 85 5.00 8.06 7.55
N PHE A 86 5.36 7.86 6.29
CA PHE A 86 4.91 6.76 5.45
C PHE A 86 6.11 5.85 5.21
N LEU A 87 6.10 4.67 5.82
CA LEU A 87 7.04 3.61 5.45
C LEU A 87 6.59 3.03 4.12
N THR A 88 7.46 3.05 3.12
CA THR A 88 7.16 2.52 1.79
C THR A 88 8.19 1.49 1.34
N PHE A 89 7.72 0.39 0.77
CA PHE A 89 8.55 -0.71 0.27
C PHE A 89 8.24 -0.96 -1.20
N ASP A 90 9.25 -0.86 -2.06
CA ASP A 90 9.11 -1.04 -3.50
C ASP A 90 9.61 -2.44 -3.93
N ASP A 91 9.14 -2.87 -5.11
CA ASP A 91 9.56 -4.05 -5.88
C ASP A 91 9.07 -5.43 -5.42
N GLY A 92 8.46 -5.51 -4.23
CA GLY A 92 7.83 -6.73 -3.73
C GLY A 92 6.51 -7.13 -4.46
N PRO A 93 5.80 -8.14 -3.95
CA PRO A 93 6.16 -8.98 -2.81
C PRO A 93 7.26 -10.01 -3.15
N THR A 94 8.11 -10.34 -2.16
CA THR A 94 9.13 -11.39 -2.25
C THR A 94 9.09 -12.29 -1.01
N ARG A 95 9.98 -13.30 -0.94
CA ARG A 95 10.14 -14.10 0.29
C ARG A 95 10.64 -13.29 1.50
N LEU A 96 11.10 -12.05 1.30
CA LEU A 96 11.47 -11.15 2.40
C LEU A 96 10.23 -10.44 2.98
N THR A 97 9.20 -10.18 2.17
CA THR A 97 8.00 -9.42 2.57
C THR A 97 7.33 -9.96 3.84
N PRO A 98 7.09 -11.28 4.02
CA PRO A 98 6.48 -11.78 5.25
C PRO A 98 7.27 -11.43 6.52
N LYS A 99 8.61 -11.42 6.43
CA LYS A 99 9.47 -11.03 7.56
C LYS A 99 9.40 -9.52 7.85
N VAL A 100 9.18 -8.71 6.83
CA VAL A 100 8.91 -7.27 7.00
C VAL A 100 7.55 -7.08 7.68
N LEU A 101 6.52 -7.83 7.26
CA LEU A 101 5.19 -7.80 7.89
C LEU A 101 5.25 -8.21 9.36
N ASP A 102 6.02 -9.25 9.69
CA ASP A 102 6.23 -9.69 11.08
C ASP A 102 6.77 -8.55 11.96
N ILE A 103 7.81 -7.85 11.50
CA ILE A 103 8.38 -6.70 12.22
C ILE A 103 7.33 -5.58 12.35
N LEU A 104 6.64 -5.23 11.26
CA LEU A 104 5.62 -4.18 11.28
C LEU A 104 4.49 -4.50 12.28
N ARG A 105 4.07 -5.77 12.35
CA ARG A 105 3.07 -6.28 13.28
C ARG A 105 3.56 -6.25 14.73
N GLU A 106 4.79 -6.67 14.99
CA GLU A 106 5.42 -6.60 16.34
C GLU A 106 5.48 -5.18 16.88
N HIS A 107 5.65 -4.19 16.00
CA HIS A 107 5.70 -2.78 16.39
C HIS A 107 4.36 -2.04 16.27
N ASP A 108 3.26 -2.72 15.92
CA ASP A 108 1.93 -2.13 15.68
C ASP A 108 1.95 -0.95 14.68
N VAL A 109 2.64 -1.16 13.55
CA VAL A 109 2.79 -0.17 12.48
C VAL A 109 2.23 -0.72 11.17
N LYS A 110 1.50 0.12 10.44
CA LYS A 110 1.10 -0.14 9.05
C LYS A 110 1.98 0.61 8.08
N ALA A 111 2.09 0.09 6.86
CA ALA A 111 2.99 0.58 5.83
C ALA A 111 2.34 0.51 4.45
N THR A 112 3.02 1.02 3.42
CA THR A 112 2.58 0.95 2.02
C THR A 112 3.58 0.18 1.18
N PHE A 113 3.11 -0.74 0.36
CA PHE A 113 3.92 -1.56 -0.53
C PHE A 113 3.61 -1.20 -1.97
N PHE A 114 4.61 -0.73 -2.72
CA PHE A 114 4.53 -0.48 -4.15
C PHE A 114 5.01 -1.72 -4.90
N THR A 115 4.05 -2.51 -5.34
CA THR A 115 4.30 -3.90 -5.76
C THR A 115 4.29 -4.07 -7.27
N LEU A 116 5.11 -5.02 -7.75
CA LEU A 116 5.21 -5.36 -9.16
C LEU A 116 4.20 -6.42 -9.57
N GLY A 117 3.57 -6.25 -10.73
CA GLY A 117 2.62 -7.23 -11.25
C GLY A 117 3.21 -8.64 -11.37
N ILE A 118 4.41 -8.78 -11.92
CA ILE A 118 5.09 -10.09 -12.02
C ILE A 118 5.37 -10.73 -10.65
N MET A 119 5.53 -9.91 -9.60
CA MET A 119 5.78 -10.40 -8.24
C MET A 119 4.48 -10.76 -7.54
N MET A 120 3.41 -9.99 -7.77
CA MET A 120 2.06 -10.33 -7.33
C MET A 120 1.61 -11.69 -7.89
N GLU A 121 1.83 -11.96 -9.18
CA GLU A 121 1.48 -13.23 -9.81
C GLU A 121 2.29 -14.40 -9.24
N LYS A 122 3.56 -14.14 -8.88
CA LYS A 122 4.45 -15.14 -8.30
C LYS A 122 4.14 -15.44 -6.83
N HIS A 123 3.64 -14.46 -6.10
CA HIS A 123 3.38 -14.52 -4.66
C HIS A 123 2.00 -13.92 -4.29
N PRO A 124 0.90 -14.42 -4.87
CA PRO A 124 -0.43 -13.84 -4.66
C PRO A 124 -0.88 -13.95 -3.21
N GLU A 125 -0.47 -15.00 -2.50
CA GLU A 125 -0.74 -15.21 -1.08
C GLU A 125 -0.07 -14.13 -0.20
N ILE A 126 1.15 -13.72 -0.55
CA ILE A 126 1.86 -12.67 0.19
C ILE A 126 1.20 -11.31 -0.05
N LEU A 127 0.72 -11.05 -1.27
CA LEU A 127 -0.04 -9.84 -1.59
C LEU A 127 -1.34 -9.76 -0.76
N GLN A 128 -2.11 -10.84 -0.75
CA GLN A 128 -3.37 -10.93 -0.01
C GLN A 128 -3.13 -10.76 1.49
N ASN A 129 -2.12 -11.41 2.06
CA ASN A 129 -1.78 -11.26 3.48
C ASN A 129 -1.36 -9.83 3.81
N THR A 130 -0.50 -9.21 2.99
CA THR A 130 -0.12 -7.80 3.13
C THR A 130 -1.36 -6.90 3.22
N TYR A 131 -2.33 -7.08 2.31
CA TYR A 131 -3.56 -6.29 2.31
C TYR A 131 -4.47 -6.62 3.51
N ASN A 132 -4.63 -7.89 3.87
CA ASN A 132 -5.51 -8.33 4.95
C ASN A 132 -4.99 -7.91 6.34
N GLU A 133 -3.67 -7.77 6.50
CA GLU A 133 -3.05 -7.24 7.71
C GLU A 133 -3.21 -5.72 7.85
N GLY A 134 -3.89 -5.06 6.91
CA GLY A 134 -4.21 -3.62 6.98
C GLY A 134 -3.13 -2.71 6.39
N HIS A 135 -2.09 -3.26 5.76
CA HIS A 135 -1.15 -2.46 4.98
C HIS A 135 -1.80 -1.99 3.68
N MET A 136 -1.22 -0.96 3.07
CA MET A 136 -1.65 -0.54 1.76
C MET A 136 -0.80 -1.20 0.68
N VAL A 137 -1.43 -1.67 -0.39
CA VAL A 137 -0.77 -2.22 -1.57
C VAL A 137 -1.12 -1.34 -2.76
N ILE A 138 -0.10 -0.85 -3.47
CA ILE A 138 -0.22 0.09 -4.58
C ILE A 138 0.56 -0.44 -5.79
N PRO A 139 0.07 -0.29 -7.02
CA PRO A 139 0.85 -0.59 -8.23
C PRO A 139 2.17 0.19 -8.33
N HIS A 140 3.22 -0.48 -8.80
CA HIS A 140 4.50 0.14 -9.16
C HIS A 140 4.78 0.05 -10.67
N SER A 141 4.63 -1.13 -11.25
CA SER A 141 4.76 -1.46 -12.68
C SER A 141 4.45 -2.95 -12.81
N HIS A 142 4.12 -3.45 -13.99
CA HIS A 142 4.06 -4.90 -14.17
C HIS A 142 5.46 -5.50 -14.23
N THR A 143 6.37 -4.94 -15.04
CA THR A 143 7.68 -5.54 -15.37
C THR A 143 8.89 -4.93 -14.65
N HIS A 144 8.80 -3.70 -14.16
CA HIS A 144 9.94 -2.87 -13.73
C HIS A 144 11.04 -2.72 -14.81
N ASN A 145 10.69 -2.92 -16.09
CA ASN A 145 11.63 -2.72 -17.19
C ASN A 145 11.55 -1.26 -17.68
N PHE A 146 12.64 -0.50 -17.59
CA PHE A 146 12.64 0.90 -18.05
C PHE A 146 12.32 1.11 -19.54
N ALA A 147 12.28 0.04 -20.35
CA ALA A 147 11.75 0.08 -21.70
C ALA A 147 10.26 0.48 -21.78
N ILE A 148 9.50 0.37 -20.68
CA ILE A 148 8.12 0.89 -20.59
C ILE A 148 8.07 2.39 -20.93
N TYR A 149 9.17 3.12 -20.70
CA TYR A 149 9.29 4.54 -21.00
C TYR A 149 9.65 4.85 -22.47
N SER A 150 9.43 3.93 -23.40
CA SER A 150 9.72 4.15 -24.83
C SER A 150 8.63 4.98 -25.53
N THR A 151 7.37 4.68 -25.23
CA THR A 151 6.17 5.34 -25.77
C THR A 151 5.08 5.37 -24.71
N PHE A 152 4.02 6.16 -24.93
CA PHE A 152 2.86 6.17 -24.03
C PHE A 152 2.17 4.80 -24.04
N ASP A 153 2.02 4.18 -25.21
CA ASP A 153 1.40 2.87 -25.35
C ASP A 153 2.14 1.80 -24.53
N THR A 154 3.47 1.74 -24.65
CA THR A 154 4.29 0.78 -23.87
C THR A 154 4.22 1.02 -22.37
N PHE A 155 4.07 2.28 -21.95
CA PHE A 155 3.90 2.60 -20.53
C PHE A 155 2.52 2.16 -20.04
N TYR A 156 1.46 2.50 -20.78
CA TYR A 156 0.09 2.19 -20.40
C TYR A 156 -0.24 0.70 -20.48
N GLU A 157 0.38 -0.04 -21.40
CA GLU A 157 0.30 -1.50 -21.43
C GLU A 157 0.80 -2.12 -20.13
N ASP A 158 1.99 -1.71 -19.65
CA ASP A 158 2.56 -2.19 -18.39
C ASP A 158 1.76 -1.70 -17.17
N PHE A 159 1.32 -0.43 -17.19
CA PHE A 159 0.53 0.20 -16.13
C PHE A 159 -0.83 -0.49 -15.93
N TYR A 160 -1.61 -0.68 -17.00
CA TYR A 160 -2.91 -1.33 -16.89
C TYR A 160 -2.79 -2.84 -16.64
N MET A 161 -1.68 -3.46 -17.06
CA MET A 161 -1.41 -4.86 -16.71
C MET A 161 -1.25 -5.05 -15.20
N VAL A 162 -0.49 -4.20 -14.51
CA VAL A 162 -0.35 -4.32 -13.04
C VAL A 162 -1.66 -4.05 -12.31
N GLU A 163 -2.49 -3.10 -12.76
CA GLU A 163 -3.82 -2.88 -12.20
C GLU A 163 -4.75 -4.09 -12.41
N SER A 164 -4.69 -4.72 -13.58
CA SER A 164 -5.45 -5.95 -13.87
C SER A 164 -5.04 -7.10 -12.95
N VAL A 165 -3.73 -7.33 -12.79
CA VAL A 165 -3.19 -8.35 -11.87
C VAL A 165 -3.64 -8.07 -10.43
N TYR A 166 -3.53 -6.83 -9.98
CA TYR A 166 -4.00 -6.40 -8.66
C TYR A 166 -5.47 -6.76 -8.45
N LYS A 167 -6.34 -6.38 -9.39
CA LYS A 167 -7.77 -6.66 -9.33
C LYS A 167 -8.07 -8.15 -9.32
N ASN A 168 -7.36 -8.93 -10.12
CA ASN A 168 -7.57 -10.38 -10.20
C ASN A 168 -7.22 -11.08 -8.88
N ILE A 169 -6.22 -10.60 -8.14
CA ILE A 169 -5.77 -11.22 -6.88
C ILE A 169 -6.58 -10.73 -5.68
N LEU A 170 -6.88 -9.43 -5.61
CA LEU A 170 -7.54 -8.81 -4.45
C LEU A 170 -9.06 -8.64 -4.62
N GLY A 171 -9.57 -8.74 -5.84
CA GLY A 171 -11.01 -8.70 -6.14
C GLY A 171 -11.60 -7.29 -6.30
N PHE A 172 -10.78 -6.23 -6.26
CA PHE A 172 -11.22 -4.84 -6.41
C PHE A 172 -10.14 -4.00 -7.10
N ASP A 173 -10.55 -2.87 -7.68
CA ASP A 173 -9.64 -1.96 -8.39
C ASP A 173 -8.64 -1.31 -7.42
N ALA A 174 -7.40 -1.14 -7.87
CA ALA A 174 -6.41 -0.35 -7.14
C ALA A 174 -6.90 1.11 -7.01
N PRO A 175 -6.63 1.80 -5.91
CA PRO A 175 -6.87 3.24 -5.87
C PRO A 175 -5.95 3.96 -6.84
N PRO A 176 -6.25 5.22 -7.21
CA PRO A 176 -5.55 5.97 -8.24
C PRO A 176 -4.18 6.50 -7.78
N TYR A 177 -3.41 5.66 -7.09
CA TYR A 177 -2.05 5.91 -6.64
C TYR A 177 -1.12 4.93 -7.35
N PHE A 178 0.09 5.39 -7.69
CA PHE A 178 1.15 4.50 -8.13
C PHE A 178 2.51 5.15 -7.87
N ARG A 179 3.59 4.40 -8.06
CA ARG A 179 4.95 4.97 -8.07
C ARG A 179 5.63 4.57 -9.36
N PHE A 180 6.28 5.49 -10.04
CA PHE A 180 7.06 5.17 -11.24
C PHE A 180 8.32 4.36 -10.89
N PRO A 181 8.68 3.30 -11.65
CA PRO A 181 10.00 2.69 -11.55
C PRO A 181 11.11 3.73 -11.68
N GLY A 182 11.97 3.82 -10.66
CA GLY A 182 13.03 4.82 -10.57
C GLY A 182 12.58 6.24 -10.20
N GLY A 183 11.29 6.44 -9.89
CA GLY A 183 10.68 7.72 -9.55
C GLY A 183 10.33 8.59 -10.77
N SER A 184 9.48 9.60 -10.56
CA SER A 184 9.05 10.54 -11.62
C SER A 184 10.22 11.32 -12.25
N SER A 185 11.29 11.50 -11.46
CA SER A 185 12.49 12.23 -11.83
C SER A 185 13.60 11.32 -12.38
N ASN A 186 13.29 10.08 -12.77
CA ASN A 186 14.29 9.12 -13.24
C ASN A 186 15.04 9.62 -14.51
N HIS A 187 16.29 9.21 -14.64
CA HIS A 187 17.08 9.38 -15.87
C HIS A 187 17.09 8.11 -16.73
N SER A 188 16.60 6.98 -16.20
CA SER A 188 16.54 5.70 -16.92
C SER A 188 15.71 5.80 -18.20
N SER A 189 14.64 6.60 -18.18
CA SER A 189 13.80 6.92 -19.35
C SER A 189 14.55 7.58 -20.51
N PHE A 190 15.68 8.25 -20.27
CA PHE A 190 16.38 9.03 -21.31
C PHE A 190 16.88 8.18 -22.47
N LYS A 191 17.25 6.92 -22.22
CA LYS A 191 17.68 5.99 -23.26
C LYS A 191 16.53 5.55 -24.17
N TYR A 192 15.29 5.67 -23.70
CA TYR A 192 14.09 5.18 -24.36
C TYR A 192 13.34 6.35 -25.01
N GLY A 193 12.30 6.88 -24.37
CA GLY A 193 11.50 8.01 -24.89
C GLY A 193 12.21 9.38 -24.87
N GLY A 194 13.43 9.47 -24.33
CA GLY A 194 14.20 10.71 -24.30
C GLY A 194 13.85 11.63 -23.14
N ARG A 195 14.46 12.83 -23.12
CA ARG A 195 14.40 13.76 -21.96
C ARG A 195 13.01 14.34 -21.69
N GLN A 196 12.20 14.49 -22.74
CA GLN A 196 10.88 15.08 -22.68
C GLN A 196 9.77 14.04 -22.40
N PHE A 197 10.10 12.74 -22.38
CA PHE A 197 9.11 11.70 -22.15
C PHE A 197 8.45 11.81 -20.76
N MET A 198 9.25 11.84 -19.69
CA MET A 198 8.70 11.94 -18.33
C MET A 198 7.88 13.23 -18.10
N PRO A 199 8.33 14.45 -18.50
CA PRO A 199 7.49 15.65 -18.44
C PRO A 199 6.11 15.50 -19.08
N LEU A 200 6.02 14.87 -20.26
CA LEU A 200 4.76 14.67 -20.96
C LEU A 200 3.90 13.61 -20.26
N LEU A 201 4.52 12.48 -19.90
CA LEU A 201 3.82 11.36 -19.28
C LEU A 201 3.26 11.74 -17.90
N THR A 202 4.01 12.49 -17.09
CA THR A 202 3.55 12.86 -15.76
C THR A 202 2.39 13.85 -15.76
N GLU A 203 2.26 14.69 -16.80
CA GLU A 203 1.07 15.53 -16.97
C GLU A 203 -0.13 14.71 -17.47
N ASP A 204 0.07 13.85 -18.49
CA ASP A 204 -1.01 13.02 -19.04
C ASP A 204 -1.62 12.07 -17.99
N ILE A 205 -0.80 11.39 -17.19
CA ILE A 205 -1.33 10.49 -16.14
C ILE A 205 -2.06 11.25 -15.01
N LYS A 206 -1.61 12.48 -14.71
CA LYS A 206 -2.27 13.37 -13.76
C LYS A 206 -3.63 13.85 -14.30
N GLU A 207 -3.72 14.19 -15.58
CA GLU A 207 -4.99 14.54 -16.24
C GLU A 207 -5.97 13.35 -16.25
N LYS A 208 -5.47 12.11 -16.25
CA LYS A 208 -6.27 10.88 -16.05
C LYS A 208 -6.74 10.65 -14.62
N GLY A 209 -6.38 11.52 -13.67
CA GLY A 209 -6.84 11.47 -12.28
C GLY A 209 -5.95 10.65 -11.34
N TYR A 210 -4.77 10.22 -11.79
CA TYR A 210 -3.83 9.49 -10.94
C TYR A 210 -2.90 10.42 -10.15
N TYR A 211 -2.46 9.91 -9.00
CA TYR A 211 -1.41 10.47 -8.19
C TYR A 211 -0.19 9.55 -8.23
N TYR A 212 0.90 9.99 -8.87
CA TYR A 212 2.18 9.31 -8.69
C TYR A 212 2.89 9.79 -7.44
N ILE A 213 3.41 8.86 -6.66
CA ILE A 213 4.03 9.08 -5.34
C ILE A 213 5.54 8.85 -5.42
N ASP A 214 6.34 9.86 -5.13
CA ASP A 214 7.79 9.78 -4.95
C ASP A 214 8.15 9.64 -3.44
N TRP A 215 9.37 10.03 -3.07
CA TRP A 215 9.89 9.98 -1.70
C TRP A 215 10.81 11.18 -1.43
N ASN A 216 10.97 11.54 -0.15
CA ASN A 216 11.93 12.56 0.33
C ASN A 216 12.96 12.00 1.33
N VAL A 217 12.82 10.74 1.72
CA VAL A 217 13.79 10.00 2.55
C VAL A 217 14.12 8.71 1.81
N SER A 218 15.41 8.40 1.67
CA SER A 218 15.87 7.18 1.01
C SER A 218 16.79 6.39 1.93
N ALA A 219 16.56 5.08 2.06
CA ALA A 219 17.47 4.20 2.77
C ALA A 219 18.81 4.01 2.05
N GLY A 220 18.83 4.18 0.73
CA GLY A 220 19.99 3.83 -0.10
C GLY A 220 20.24 2.32 -0.19
N ASP A 221 19.20 1.51 0.01
CA ASP A 221 19.23 0.05 0.08
C ASP A 221 19.24 -0.65 -1.29
N THR A 222 19.30 0.13 -2.36
CA THR A 222 19.59 -0.32 -3.74
C THR A 222 20.96 0.13 -4.25
N THR A 223 21.74 0.83 -3.42
CA THR A 223 23.12 1.21 -3.73
C THR A 223 24.09 0.05 -3.49
N PRO A 224 25.34 0.08 -4.00
CA PRO A 224 26.33 -0.97 -3.73
C PRO A 224 26.59 -1.25 -2.25
N ASP A 225 26.37 -0.26 -1.37
CA ASP A 225 26.63 -0.35 0.08
C ASP A 225 25.42 -0.86 0.88
N TYR A 226 24.37 -1.42 0.24
CA TYR A 226 23.12 -1.85 0.90
C TYR A 226 23.31 -2.89 2.01
N THR A 227 24.46 -3.56 2.09
CA THR A 227 24.78 -4.49 3.18
C THR A 227 25.25 -3.79 4.47
N ASN A 228 25.45 -2.47 4.43
CA ASN A 228 25.85 -1.67 5.58
C ASN A 228 24.62 -1.04 6.27
N GLY A 229 24.11 -1.72 7.31
CA GLY A 229 22.94 -1.27 8.07
C GLY A 229 23.12 0.11 8.73
N ALA A 230 24.29 0.38 9.29
CA ALA A 230 24.59 1.69 9.89
C ALA A 230 24.52 2.81 8.86
N LYS A 231 25.03 2.57 7.64
CA LYS A 231 24.94 3.53 6.54
C LYS A 231 23.50 3.80 6.11
N MET A 232 22.67 2.75 6.07
CA MET A 232 21.25 2.91 5.76
C MET A 232 20.51 3.72 6.83
N LEU A 233 20.76 3.45 8.12
CA LEU A 233 20.24 4.25 9.23
C LEU A 233 20.67 5.72 9.11
N ASP A 234 21.96 5.97 8.83
CA ASP A 234 22.49 7.33 8.63
C ASP A 234 21.78 8.05 7.46
N ASN A 235 21.55 7.35 6.34
CA ASN A 235 20.85 7.91 5.20
C ASN A 235 19.41 8.30 5.58
N ILE A 236 18.66 7.40 6.21
CA ILE A 236 17.29 7.62 6.66
C ILE A 236 17.24 8.84 7.59
N PHE A 237 17.98 8.80 8.70
CA PHE A 237 17.86 9.82 9.74
C PHE A 237 18.49 11.17 9.36
N LYS A 238 19.41 11.19 8.39
CA LYS A 238 19.89 12.43 7.78
C LYS A 238 18.79 13.18 7.03
N ASP A 239 17.80 12.50 6.47
CA ASP A 239 16.70 13.13 5.75
C ASP A 239 15.45 13.28 6.60
N VAL A 240 15.13 12.32 7.49
CA VAL A 240 14.04 12.44 8.48
C VAL A 240 14.18 13.71 9.32
N LYS A 241 15.40 14.08 9.75
CA LYS A 241 15.63 15.30 10.55
C LYS A 241 15.21 16.61 9.86
N LYS A 242 14.97 16.59 8.54
CA LYS A 242 14.60 17.76 7.74
C LYS A 242 13.13 17.76 7.32
N ASN A 243 12.39 16.68 7.60
CA ASN A 243 11.08 16.44 7.02
C ASN A 243 10.09 15.97 8.09
N ASP A 244 9.27 16.88 8.61
CA ASP A 244 8.15 16.51 9.49
C ASP A 244 7.10 15.65 8.76
N PHE A 245 7.05 15.71 7.42
CA PHE A 245 6.23 14.84 6.58
C PHE A 245 7.16 13.97 5.72
N ALA A 246 7.39 12.74 6.12
CA ALA A 246 8.39 11.85 5.53
C ALA A 246 7.73 10.69 4.76
N VAL A 247 8.15 10.48 3.52
CA VAL A 247 7.86 9.25 2.75
C VAL A 247 9.20 8.55 2.55
N ILE A 248 9.37 7.43 3.24
CA ILE A 248 10.63 6.68 3.28
C ILE A 248 10.62 5.59 2.22
N LEU A 249 11.53 5.68 1.25
CA LEU A 249 11.77 4.63 0.25
C LEU A 249 12.72 3.56 0.82
N MET A 250 12.23 2.33 0.85
CA MET A 250 12.94 1.08 1.11
C MET A 250 12.50 0.04 0.07
N HIS A 251 13.17 -1.12 0.03
CA HIS A 251 12.85 -2.21 -0.89
C HIS A 251 12.92 -3.55 -0.16
N ASP A 252 11.83 -4.32 -0.17
CA ASP A 252 11.75 -5.66 0.40
C ASP A 252 12.19 -6.75 -0.59
N LEU A 253 13.25 -6.46 -1.36
CA LEU A 253 13.90 -7.38 -2.29
C LEU A 253 14.54 -8.56 -1.55
N GLU A 254 14.50 -9.78 -2.10
CA GLU A 254 15.03 -10.99 -1.45
C GLU A 254 16.49 -10.84 -0.94
N LYS A 255 17.32 -10.07 -1.66
CA LYS A 255 18.72 -9.83 -1.32
C LYS A 255 18.92 -8.85 -0.15
N ASN A 256 17.93 -8.01 0.16
CA ASN A 256 18.06 -6.91 1.11
C ASN A 256 17.80 -7.36 2.55
N THR A 257 18.45 -8.44 2.99
CA THR A 257 18.24 -9.00 4.35
C THR A 257 18.63 -8.03 5.45
N LYS A 258 19.53 -7.08 5.17
CA LYS A 258 19.96 -6.05 6.12
C LYS A 258 18.82 -5.10 6.51
N LEU A 259 17.81 -4.93 5.66
CA LEU A 259 16.58 -4.20 5.99
C LEU A 259 15.92 -4.75 7.26
N LEU A 260 15.86 -6.08 7.41
CA LEU A 260 15.23 -6.71 8.58
C LEU A 260 15.93 -6.38 9.89
N GLU A 261 17.25 -6.15 9.84
CA GLU A 261 18.02 -5.80 11.04
C GLU A 261 17.80 -4.35 11.46
N ILE A 262 17.61 -3.43 10.50
CA ILE A 262 17.50 -1.99 10.79
C ILE A 262 16.06 -1.52 10.99
N LEU A 263 15.08 -2.22 10.42
CA LEU A 263 13.68 -1.78 10.41
C LEU A 263 13.10 -1.60 11.83
N PRO A 264 13.35 -2.49 12.81
CA PRO A 264 12.92 -2.27 14.20
C PRO A 264 13.42 -0.94 14.76
N GLU A 265 14.71 -0.65 14.56
CA GLU A 265 15.35 0.58 15.04
C GLU A 265 14.82 1.82 14.32
N VAL A 266 14.53 1.72 13.01
CA VAL A 266 13.88 2.80 12.26
C VAL A 266 12.52 3.15 12.87
N ILE A 267 11.70 2.14 13.14
CA ILE A 267 10.35 2.32 13.70
C ILE A 267 10.43 2.98 15.07
N GLU A 268 11.24 2.45 15.98
CA GLU A 268 11.32 2.95 17.36
C GLU A 268 11.85 4.39 17.42
N ARG A 269 12.91 4.72 16.68
CA ARG A 269 13.43 6.10 16.63
C ARG A 269 12.42 7.09 16.04
N LEU A 270 11.58 6.68 15.09
CA LEU A 270 10.52 7.53 14.54
C LEU A 270 9.40 7.77 15.57
N LYS A 271 9.00 6.73 16.32
CA LYS A 271 8.06 6.86 17.45
C LYS A 271 8.60 7.82 18.51
N GLU A 272 9.86 7.65 18.92
CA GLU A 272 10.54 8.53 19.89
C GLU A 272 10.60 9.98 19.43
N GLN A 273 10.71 10.22 18.11
CA GLN A 273 10.71 11.56 17.51
C GLN A 273 9.31 12.16 17.31
N GLY A 274 8.26 11.43 17.70
CA GLY A 274 6.86 11.86 17.66
C GLY A 274 6.18 11.74 16.29
N TYR A 275 6.69 10.90 15.39
CA TYR A 275 6.03 10.65 14.11
C TYR A 275 4.81 9.74 14.28
N THR A 276 3.70 10.12 13.65
CA THR A 276 2.56 9.22 13.43
C THR A 276 2.77 8.46 12.12
N PHE A 277 2.68 7.13 12.19
CA PHE A 277 2.75 6.27 11.02
C PHE A 277 1.43 6.33 10.25
N ARG A 278 1.52 6.60 8.94
CA ARG A 278 0.37 6.70 8.04
C ARG A 278 0.56 5.79 6.83
N THR A 279 -0.56 5.45 6.20
CA THR A 279 -0.59 4.70 4.95
C THR A 279 -1.50 5.39 3.94
N PHE A 280 -1.46 4.90 2.70
CA PHE A 280 -2.41 5.33 1.67
C PHE A 280 -3.79 4.66 1.79
N ARG A 281 -4.00 3.74 2.74
CA ARG A 281 -5.32 3.14 3.00
C ARG A 281 -6.27 4.14 3.66
N ASP A 282 -5.72 5.02 4.50
CA ASP A 282 -6.44 5.97 5.34
C ASP A 282 -5.98 7.43 5.09
N ILE A 283 -5.33 7.70 3.96
CA ILE A 283 -4.81 9.03 3.63
C ILE A 283 -5.95 10.04 3.50
N THR A 284 -5.78 11.22 4.11
CA THR A 284 -6.74 12.32 3.97
C THR A 284 -6.44 13.18 2.75
N GLN A 285 -7.44 13.94 2.28
CA GLN A 285 -7.21 14.91 1.20
C GLN A 285 -6.15 15.96 1.59
N ASP A 286 -6.15 16.43 2.85
CA ASP A 286 -5.16 17.39 3.36
C ASP A 286 -3.73 16.82 3.33
N GLU A 287 -3.57 15.53 3.62
CA GLU A 287 -2.28 14.84 3.53
C GLU A 287 -1.83 14.69 2.08
N LEU A 288 -2.75 14.35 1.18
CA LEU A 288 -2.47 14.26 -0.25
C LEU A 288 -2.10 15.62 -0.85
N ASP A 289 -2.81 16.69 -0.47
CA ASP A 289 -2.51 18.07 -0.87
C ASP A 289 -1.16 18.52 -0.31
N THR A 290 -0.84 18.11 0.91
CA THR A 290 0.49 18.32 1.53
C THR A 290 1.57 17.61 0.73
N MET A 291 1.35 16.35 0.32
CA MET A 291 2.28 15.63 -0.55
C MET A 291 2.48 16.36 -1.89
N VAL A 292 1.43 16.90 -2.51
CA VAL A 292 1.56 17.71 -3.74
C VAL A 292 2.41 18.96 -3.49
N LYS A 293 2.12 19.70 -2.41
CA LYS A 293 2.88 20.90 -2.03
C LYS A 293 4.36 20.61 -1.78
N LEU A 294 4.66 19.47 -1.15
CA LEU A 294 6.01 19.00 -0.87
C LEU A 294 6.68 18.30 -2.07
N ARG A 295 5.98 18.20 -3.21
CA ARG A 295 6.47 17.51 -4.42
C ARG A 295 6.77 16.03 -4.18
N LEU A 296 5.99 15.40 -3.30
CA LEU A 296 5.98 13.97 -3.03
C LEU A 296 4.88 13.26 -3.84
N ALA A 297 3.82 13.95 -4.21
CA ALA A 297 2.79 13.46 -5.12
C ALA A 297 2.64 14.40 -6.30
N ASN A 298 2.42 13.87 -7.50
CA ASN A 298 2.22 14.66 -8.73
C ASN A 298 3.26 15.78 -8.93
N LYS A 299 4.53 15.46 -8.62
CA LYS A 299 5.68 16.37 -8.72
C LYS A 299 5.88 16.89 -10.15
N PRO A 300 5.77 18.21 -10.39
CA PRO A 300 6.04 18.76 -11.71
C PRO A 300 7.46 18.42 -12.19
N ILE A 301 7.55 17.82 -13.38
CA ILE A 301 8.82 17.47 -14.02
C ILE A 301 9.08 18.47 -15.14
N VAL A 302 10.05 19.36 -14.91
CA VAL A 302 10.48 20.38 -15.87
C VAL A 302 11.91 20.06 -16.27
N ARG A 303 12.18 19.90 -17.57
CA ARG A 303 13.48 19.50 -18.13
C ARG A 303 13.82 20.23 -19.41
#